data_AF-A0A9D6MDV9-F1
#
_entry.id   AF-A0A9D6MDV9-F1
#
_cell.length_a   1.000
_cell.length_b   1.000
_cell.length_c   1.000
_cell.angle_alpha   90.00
_cell.angle_beta   90.00
_cell.angle_gamma   90.00
#
_symmetry.space_group_name_H-M   'P 1'
#
loop_
_entity.id
_entity.type
_entity.pdbx_description
1 polymer ?
#
loop_
_entity_poly.entity_id
_entity_poly.type
_entity_poly.pdbx_seq_one_letter_code
_entity_poly.pdbx_strand_id
1 'polypeptide(L)'
;MSQLTLRMPEQLVSQLKTAARARGHSLNKWATTVLSAAVDPAFAGDEAQALRERLARAGILLSMQPTSRRRPARAALARARAAAGRGRRLSGLVLEDRR
;
A
#
# COMPACT_ATOMS: atom_id res chain seq x y z
N MET A 1 -9.72 32.07 4.47
CA MET A 1 -9.76 31.53 3.09
C MET A 1 -9.26 32.60 2.14
N SER A 2 -8.36 32.27 1.21
CA SER A 2 -7.93 33.18 0.15
C SER A 2 -8.49 32.72 -1.20
N GLN A 3 -8.72 33.67 -2.11
CA GLN A 3 -9.23 33.40 -3.45
C GLN A 3 -8.09 33.51 -4.47
N LEU A 4 -7.99 32.52 -5.35
CA LEU A 4 -7.01 32.46 -6.43
C LEU A 4 -7.75 32.43 -7.76
N THR A 5 -7.42 33.33 -8.68
CA THR A 5 -7.94 33.34 -10.05
C THR A 5 -6.80 33.04 -11.01
N LEU A 6 -6.95 31.98 -11.81
CA LEU A 6 -5.93 31.53 -12.75
C LEU A 6 -6.42 31.72 -14.19
N ARG A 7 -5.58 32.29 -15.05
CA ARG A 7 -5.77 32.26 -16.50
C ARG A 7 -4.97 31.10 -17.06
N MET A 8 -5.62 30.26 -17.87
CA MET A 8 -5.00 29.07 -18.45
C MET A 8 -5.61 28.77 -19.83
N PRO A 9 -4.88 28.06 -20.70
CA PRO A 9 -5.39 27.67 -22.01
C PRO A 9 -6.68 26.86 -21.89
N GLU A 10 -7.64 27.09 -22.80
CA GLU A 10 -8.97 26.46 -22.75
C GLU A 10 -8.90 24.93 -22.79
N GLN A 11 -7.94 24.40 -23.55
CA GLN A 11 -7.69 22.96 -23.60
C GLN A 11 -7.35 22.38 -22.21
N LEU A 12 -6.56 23.11 -21.41
CA LEU A 12 -6.19 22.68 -20.06
C LEU A 12 -7.40 22.72 -19.12
N VAL A 13 -8.26 23.73 -19.24
CA VAL A 13 -9.52 23.81 -18.48
C VAL A 13 -10.41 22.61 -18.77
N SER A 14 -10.52 22.22 -20.04
CA SER A 14 -11.32 21.07 -20.47
C SER A 14 -10.77 19.74 -19.92
N GLN A 15 -9.46 19.56 -19.96
CA GLN A 15 -8.79 18.38 -19.38
C GLN A 15 -8.98 18.32 -17.86
N LEU A 16 -8.87 19.45 -17.16
CA LEU A 16 -9.04 19.55 -15.72
C LEU A 16 -10.48 19.20 -15.30
N LYS A 17 -11.49 19.70 -16.03
CA LYS A 17 -12.90 19.36 -15.82
C LYS A 17 -13.17 17.88 -16.01
N THR A 18 -12.60 17.28 -17.05
CA THR A 18 -12.73 15.85 -17.33
C THR A 18 -12.12 15.01 -16.21
N ALA A 19 -10.91 15.35 -15.75
CA ALA A 19 -10.24 14.67 -14.65
C ALA A 19 -11.00 14.77 -13.32
N ALA A 20 -11.60 15.94 -13.03
CA ALA A 20 -12.42 16.15 -11.85
C ALA A 20 -13.70 15.29 -11.88
N ARG A 21 -14.40 15.26 -13.02
CA ARG A 21 -15.61 14.44 -13.22
C ARG A 21 -15.33 12.95 -13.05
N ALA A 22 -14.24 12.46 -13.64
CA ALA A 22 -13.86 11.04 -13.55
C ALA A 22 -13.64 10.58 -12.09
N ARG A 23 -13.31 11.50 -11.18
CA ARG A 23 -13.09 11.24 -9.75
C ARG A 23 -14.26 11.67 -8.86
N GLY A 24 -15.38 12.09 -9.44
CA GLY A 24 -16.55 12.55 -8.68
C GLY A 24 -16.28 13.79 -7.82
N HIS A 25 -15.37 14.67 -8.27
CA HIS A 25 -15.01 15.89 -7.54
C HIS A 25 -15.47 17.14 -8.27
N SER A 26 -15.78 18.19 -7.50
CA SER A 26 -15.96 19.52 -8.06
C SER A 26 -14.62 20.04 -8.62
N LEU A 27 -14.68 20.93 -9.60
CA LEU A 27 -13.47 21.48 -10.22
C LEU A 27 -12.57 22.16 -9.18
N ASN A 28 -13.15 22.94 -8.27
CA ASN A 28 -12.42 23.59 -7.19
C ASN A 28 -11.80 22.56 -6.24
N LYS A 29 -12.54 21.52 -5.83
CA LYS A 29 -11.98 20.47 -4.96
C LYS A 29 -10.79 19.78 -5.62
N TRP A 30 -10.92 19.42 -6.89
CA TRP A 30 -9.85 18.79 -7.65
C TRP A 30 -8.63 19.71 -7.82
N ALA A 31 -8.85 20.97 -8.20
CA ALA A 31 -7.78 21.97 -8.33
C ALA A 31 -7.05 22.19 -6.99
N THR A 32 -7.79 22.32 -5.89
CA THR A 32 -7.21 22.45 -4.55
C THR A 32 -6.40 21.21 -4.18
N THR A 33 -6.90 19.99 -4.42
CA THR A 33 -6.13 18.75 -4.15
C THR A 33 -4.81 18.72 -4.92
N VAL A 34 -4.83 19.05 -6.22
CA VAL A 34 -3.63 19.07 -7.06
C VAL A 34 -2.64 20.14 -6.62
N LEU A 35 -3.12 21.36 -6.33
CA LEU A 35 -2.27 22.45 -5.85
C LEU A 35 -1.69 22.14 -4.46
N SER A 36 -2.48 21.53 -3.57
CA SER A 36 -1.98 21.06 -2.27
C SER A 36 -0.90 20.00 -2.43
N ALA A 37 -1.04 19.08 -3.39
CA ALA A 37 -0.01 18.10 -3.71
C ALA A 37 1.29 18.71 -4.25
N ALA A 38 1.21 19.87 -4.93
CA ALA A 38 2.38 20.59 -5.40
C ALA A 38 3.13 21.35 -4.28
N VAL A 39 2.45 21.64 -3.16
CA VAL A 39 3.00 22.43 -2.03
C VAL A 39 3.34 21.55 -0.83
N ASP A 40 2.68 20.41 -0.67
CA ASP A 40 2.91 19.46 0.42
C ASP A 40 3.32 18.06 -0.15
N PRO A 41 4.59 17.65 0.06
CA PRO A 41 5.10 16.34 -0.39
C PRO A 41 4.30 15.13 0.12
N ALA A 42 3.48 15.29 1.17
CA ALA A 42 2.63 14.23 1.69
C ALA A 42 1.44 13.87 0.78
N PHE A 43 1.14 14.68 -0.25
CA PHE A 43 -0.03 14.53 -1.13
C PHE A 43 0.31 14.20 -2.59
N ALA A 44 1.60 14.05 -2.94
CA ALA A 44 2.05 13.82 -4.32
C ALA A 44 2.01 12.36 -4.81
N GLY A 45 1.44 11.43 -4.03
CA GLY A 45 1.45 9.98 -4.33
C GLY A 45 0.11 9.27 -4.09
N ASP A 46 -0.01 8.08 -4.68
CA ASP A 46 -1.13 7.13 -4.47
C ASP A 46 -1.40 6.97 -2.96
N GLU A 47 -2.66 6.98 -2.53
CA GLU A 47 -3.06 7.07 -1.11
C GLU A 47 -2.41 5.93 -0.28
N ALA A 48 -2.27 4.76 -0.90
CA ALA A 48 -1.57 3.61 -0.34
C ALA A 48 -0.04 3.81 -0.20
N GLN A 49 0.57 4.57 -1.10
CA GLN A 49 1.99 4.96 -1.04
C GLN A 49 2.22 5.95 0.11
N ALA A 50 1.37 6.97 0.23
CA ALA A 50 1.45 7.96 1.31
C ALA A 50 1.24 7.33 2.69
N LEU A 51 0.31 6.37 2.81
CA LEU A 51 0.12 5.61 4.04
C LEU A 51 1.35 4.75 4.38
N ARG A 52 1.95 4.06 3.40
CA ARG A 52 3.19 3.29 3.61
C ARG A 52 4.33 4.19 4.07
N GLU A 53 4.55 5.33 3.45
CA GLU A 53 5.63 6.25 3.84
C GLU A 53 5.43 6.77 5.28
N ARG A 54 4.19 7.09 5.66
CA ARG A 54 3.86 7.54 7.02
C ARG A 54 4.14 6.43 8.05
N LEU A 55 3.75 5.19 7.75
CA LEU A 55 4.02 4.05 8.61
C LEU A 55 5.52 3.68 8.67
N ALA A 56 6.26 3.91 7.58
CA ALA A 56 7.72 3.75 7.55
C ALA A 56 8.42 4.77 8.46
N ARG A 57 8.02 6.05 8.38
CA ARG A 57 8.55 7.12 9.25
C ARG A 57 8.26 6.89 10.73
N ALA A 58 7.12 6.27 11.05
CA ALA A 58 6.77 5.90 12.41
C ALA A 58 7.51 4.65 12.93
N GLY A 59 8.35 4.00 12.13
CA GLY A 59 9.05 2.77 12.50
C GLY A 59 8.14 1.54 12.65
N ILE A 60 6.90 1.64 12.20
CA ILE A 60 5.89 0.57 12.32
C ILE A 60 6.06 -0.47 11.21
N LEU A 61 6.55 -0.05 10.04
CA LEU A 61 6.86 -0.97 8.95
C LEU A 61 8.18 -1.68 9.21
N LEU A 62 8.10 -3.01 9.40
CA LEU A 62 9.23 -3.89 9.21
C LEU A 62 9.68 -3.78 7.75
N SER A 63 10.85 -3.20 7.52
CA SER A 63 11.54 -3.30 6.24
C SER A 63 11.95 -4.76 6.05
N MET A 64 11.13 -5.53 5.35
CA MET A 64 11.54 -6.85 4.90
C MET A 64 12.69 -6.65 3.91
N GLN A 65 13.92 -6.87 4.36
CA GLN A 65 15.07 -7.03 3.48
C GLN A 65 14.68 -8.03 2.38
N PRO A 66 14.88 -7.71 1.09
CA PRO A 66 14.66 -8.66 0.02
C PRO A 66 15.47 -9.91 0.30
N THR A 67 14.83 -10.96 0.77
CA THR A 67 15.55 -12.19 1.10
C THR A 67 15.91 -12.81 -0.24
N SER A 68 17.18 -13.10 -0.49
CA SER A 68 17.65 -13.84 -1.68
C SER A 68 17.16 -15.31 -1.71
N ARG A 69 16.15 -15.64 -0.92
CA ARG A 69 15.66 -17.00 -0.74
C ARG A 69 14.99 -17.47 -2.02
N ARG A 70 15.70 -18.33 -2.73
CA ARG A 70 15.15 -19.12 -3.82
C ARG A 70 14.06 -20.04 -3.28
N ARG A 71 12.89 -20.03 -3.92
CA ARG A 71 11.81 -20.96 -3.59
C ARG A 71 12.33 -22.40 -3.67
N PRO A 72 12.12 -23.25 -2.64
CA PRO A 72 12.52 -24.65 -2.71
C PRO A 72 11.83 -25.37 -3.87
N ALA A 73 12.54 -26.30 -4.51
CA ALA A 73 11.95 -27.17 -5.52
C ALA A 73 10.78 -27.97 -4.92
N ARG A 74 9.73 -28.22 -5.71
CA ARG A 74 8.51 -28.91 -5.23
C ARG A 74 8.83 -30.27 -4.58
N ALA A 75 9.77 -31.02 -5.15
CA ALA A 75 10.19 -32.31 -4.60
C ALA A 75 10.83 -32.17 -3.20
N ALA A 76 11.66 -31.15 -2.98
CA ALA A 76 12.26 -30.89 -1.67
C ALA A 76 11.19 -30.54 -0.63
N LEU A 77 10.20 -29.73 -1.01
CA LEU A 77 9.06 -29.40 -0.15
C LEU A 77 8.21 -30.64 0.20
N ALA A 78 7.93 -31.50 -0.78
CA ALA A 78 7.15 -32.72 -0.57
C ALA A 78 7.84 -33.68 0.41
N ARG A 79 9.15 -33.89 0.26
CA ARG A 79 9.94 -34.72 1.19
C ARG A 79 9.95 -34.16 2.61
N ALA A 80 10.15 -32.85 2.76
CA ALA A 80 10.13 -32.19 4.06
C ALA A 80 8.76 -32.33 4.76
N ARG A 81 7.66 -32.16 4.00
CA ARG A 81 6.30 -32.37 4.52
C ARG A 81 6.07 -33.79 5.00
N ALA A 82 6.47 -34.79 4.21
CA ALA A 82 6.33 -36.19 4.59
C ALA A 82 7.14 -36.53 5.85
N ALA A 83 8.34 -35.95 5.99
CA ALA A 83 9.16 -36.13 7.19
C ALA A 83 8.54 -35.49 8.44
N ALA A 84 8.05 -34.25 8.31
CA ALA A 84 7.40 -33.54 9.41
C ALA A 84 6.12 -34.23 9.90
N GLY A 85 5.39 -34.90 8.99
CA GLY A 85 4.17 -35.65 9.33
C GLY A 85 4.38 -36.93 10.14
N ARG A 86 5.63 -37.39 10.32
CA ARG A 86 5.96 -38.60 11.09
C ARG A 86 6.20 -38.35 12.58
N GLY A 87 6.28 -37.08 13.00
CA GLY A 87 6.50 -36.72 14.39
C GLY A 87 5.23 -36.83 15.25
N ARG A 88 5.42 -36.55 16.54
CA ARG A 88 4.31 -36.46 17.49
C ARG A 88 3.35 -35.34 17.07
N ARG A 89 2.05 -35.65 16.98
CA ARG A 89 1.03 -34.68 16.59
C ARG A 89 0.90 -33.58 17.66
N LEU A 90 0.76 -32.33 17.21
CA LEU A 90 0.51 -31.18 18.07
C LEU A 90 -0.71 -31.41 18.99
N SER A 91 -1.76 -32.06 18.47
CA SER A 91 -2.94 -32.41 19.25
C SER A 91 -2.62 -33.28 20.47
N GLY A 92 -1.62 -34.17 20.37
CA GLY A 92 -1.19 -35.00 21.49
C GLY A 92 -0.50 -34.18 22.59
N LEU A 93 0.31 -33.19 22.20
CA LEU A 93 0.99 -32.30 23.14
C LEU A 93 -0.01 -31.41 23.89
N VAL A 94 -0.99 -30.84 23.17
CA VAL A 94 -2.02 -29.98 23.76
C VAL A 94 -2.94 -30.75 24.73
N LEU A 95 -3.20 -32.02 24.47
CA LEU A 95 -4.02 -32.86 25.35
C LEU A 95 -3.28 -33.30 26.62
N GLU A 96 -1.96 -33.48 26.56
CA GLU A 96 -1.15 -33.76 27.75
C GLU A 96 -0.98 -32.55 28.67
N ASP A 97 -0.81 -31.35 28.11
CA ASP A 97 -0.62 -30.11 28.89
C ASP A 97 -1.90 -29.62 29.60
N ARG A 98 -3.08 -30.09 29.16
CA ARG A 98 -4.38 -29.77 29.79
C ARG A 98 -4.80 -30.76 30.89
N ARG A 99 -3.99 -31.76 31.19
CA ARG A 99 -4.23 -32.73 32.27
C ARG A 99 -3.42 -32.38 33.50
#